data_AF-A0A920FB98-F1
#
_entry.id   AF-A0A920FB98-F1
#
_cell.length_a   1.000
_cell.length_b   1.000
_cell.length_c   1.000
_cell.angle_alpha   90.00
_cell.angle_beta   90.00
_cell.angle_gamma   90.00
#
_symmetry.space_group_name_H-M   'P 1'
#
loop_
_entity.id
_entity.type
_entity.pdbx_description
1 polymer ?
#
loop_
_entity_poly.entity_id
_entity_poly.type
_entity_poly.pdbx_seq_one_letter_code
_entity_poly.pdbx_strand_id
1 'polypeptide(L)'
;MPLNIRTELYIPDRIKDGYGPNKQGLEYLKNKGANLILTLDCGILAFDVLDDFYVQGGEVIVVDHHMAEPKLPKAIAVVNPNRLDDLSDLWESCCCRCCFSFACRTYSKTS
;
A
#
# COMPACT_ATOMS: atom_id res chain seq x y z
N MET A 1 -7.38 21.76 4.31
CA MET A 1 -8.09 21.47 3.05
C MET A 1 -7.73 20.06 2.62
N PRO A 2 -8.65 19.26 2.07
CA PRO A 2 -8.29 17.96 1.49
C PRO A 2 -7.31 18.15 0.33
N LEU A 3 -6.33 17.25 0.19
CA LEU A 3 -5.45 17.22 -0.99
C LEU A 3 -6.33 16.94 -2.22
N ASN A 4 -6.38 17.87 -3.18
CA ASN A 4 -7.22 17.78 -4.37
C ASN A 4 -6.66 16.79 -5.40
N ILE A 5 -6.54 15.52 -5.01
CA ILE A 5 -5.96 14.43 -5.79
C ILE A 5 -7.11 13.56 -6.29
N ARG A 6 -7.09 13.21 -7.58
CA ARG A 6 -8.04 12.23 -8.14
C ARG A 6 -7.65 10.83 -7.66
N THR A 7 -8.58 10.16 -7.00
CA THR A 7 -8.38 8.81 -6.45
C THR A 7 -9.45 7.86 -6.93
N GLU A 8 -9.05 6.63 -7.26
CA GLU A 8 -9.96 5.52 -7.56
C GLU A 8 -9.80 4.49 -6.43
N LEU A 9 -10.90 3.87 -6.00
CA LEU A 9 -10.90 2.90 -4.91
C LEU A 9 -11.27 1.52 -5.42
N TYR A 10 -10.55 0.51 -4.96
CA TYR A 10 -10.88 -0.90 -5.16
C TYR A 10 -10.81 -1.62 -3.82
N ILE A 11 -11.89 -2.32 -3.47
CA ILE A 11 -11.99 -3.17 -2.28
C ILE A 11 -12.21 -4.61 -2.79
N PRO A 12 -11.28 -5.54 -2.54
CA PRO A 12 -11.43 -6.93 -2.96
C PRO A 12 -12.63 -7.61 -2.29
N ASP A 13 -13.33 -8.46 -3.02
CA ASP A 13 -14.32 -9.37 -2.44
C ASP A 13 -13.59 -10.55 -1.80
N ARG A 14 -13.67 -10.69 -0.48
CA ARG A 14 -12.91 -11.71 0.26
C ARG A 14 -13.24 -13.14 -0.16
N ILE A 15 -14.45 -13.40 -0.65
CA ILE A 15 -14.90 -14.74 -1.03
C ILE A 15 -14.41 -15.08 -2.44
N LYS A 16 -14.44 -14.10 -3.35
CA LYS A 16 -14.11 -14.32 -4.76
C LYS A 16 -12.63 -14.10 -5.08
N ASP A 17 -12.06 -13.05 -4.50
CA ASP A 17 -10.75 -12.53 -4.86
C ASP A 17 -9.66 -12.90 -3.84
N GLY A 18 -10.07 -13.38 -2.66
CA GLY A 18 -9.17 -13.64 -1.54
C GLY A 18 -8.78 -12.36 -0.79
N TYR A 19 -7.62 -12.38 -0.12
CA TYR A 19 -7.16 -11.27 0.71
C TYR A 19 -6.03 -10.47 0.04
N GLY A 20 -6.14 -9.13 0.11
CA GLY A 20 -5.09 -8.21 -0.34
C GLY A 20 -5.11 -7.90 -1.84
N PRO A 21 -4.03 -7.29 -2.35
CA PRO A 21 -3.93 -6.91 -3.76
C PRO A 21 -3.99 -8.15 -4.65
N ASN A 22 -4.78 -8.05 -5.72
CA ASN A 22 -4.88 -9.09 -6.73
C ASN A 22 -4.78 -8.47 -8.12
N LYS A 23 -4.47 -9.32 -9.11
CA LYS A 23 -4.26 -8.89 -10.50
C LYS A 23 -5.46 -8.15 -11.09
N GLN A 24 -6.67 -8.65 -10.86
CA GLN A 24 -7.90 -8.05 -11.38
C GLN A 24 -8.11 -6.64 -10.83
N GLY A 25 -7.87 -6.43 -9.54
CA GLY A 25 -7.97 -5.12 -8.89
C GLY A 25 -6.95 -4.12 -9.44
N LEU A 26 -5.70 -4.55 -9.60
CA LEU A 26 -4.65 -3.69 -10.16
C LEU A 26 -4.91 -3.35 -11.63
N GLU A 27 -5.36 -4.31 -12.44
CA GLU A 27 -5.76 -4.06 -13.82
C GLU A 27 -6.96 -3.11 -13.91
N TYR A 28 -7.96 -3.27 -13.03
CA TYR A 28 -9.09 -2.34 -12.92
C TYR A 28 -8.61 -0.91 -12.65
N LEU A 29 -7.76 -0.72 -11.65
CA LEU A 29 -7.23 0.61 -11.29
C LEU A 29 -6.36 1.19 -12.40
N LYS A 30 -5.51 0.38 -13.02
CA LYS A 30 -4.68 0.80 -14.16
C LYS A 30 -5.53 1.28 -15.34
N ASN A 31 -6.59 0.56 -15.66
CA ASN A 31 -7.53 0.92 -16.74
C ASN A 31 -8.30 2.21 -16.44
N LYS A 32 -8.38 2.63 -15.16
CA LYS A 32 -8.91 3.93 -14.75
C LYS A 32 -7.88 5.07 -14.81
N GLY A 33 -6.64 4.76 -15.22
CA GLY A 33 -5.53 5.70 -15.33
C GLY A 33 -4.71 5.83 -14.05
N ALA A 34 -4.81 4.89 -13.11
CA ALA A 34 -3.97 4.89 -11.92
C ALA A 34 -2.53 4.48 -12.28
N ASN A 35 -1.60 5.41 -12.07
CA ASN A 35 -0.15 5.16 -12.21
C ASN A 35 0.52 4.91 -10.85
N LEU A 36 -0.16 5.25 -9.75
CA LEU A 36 0.27 5.02 -8.38
C LEU A 36 -0.81 4.25 -7.63
N ILE A 37 -0.41 3.19 -6.95
CA ILE A 37 -1.28 2.38 -6.09
C ILE A 37 -0.84 2.57 -4.63
N LEU A 38 -1.82 2.83 -3.76
CA LEU A 38 -1.64 2.85 -2.32
C LEU A 38 -2.41 1.66 -1.74
N THR A 39 -1.70 0.66 -1.21
CA THR A 39 -2.35 -0.44 -0.50
C THR A 39 -2.50 -0.07 0.96
N LEU A 40 -3.67 -0.36 1.53
CA LEU A 40 -3.99 -0.11 2.92
C LEU A 40 -4.35 -1.44 3.58
N ASP A 41 -3.75 -1.72 4.72
CA ASP A 41 -3.99 -2.93 5.52
C ASP A 41 -3.62 -4.23 4.80
N CYS A 42 -2.85 -4.13 3.71
CA CYS A 42 -2.44 -5.26 2.91
C CYS A 42 -1.26 -4.89 2.03
N GLY A 43 -0.65 -5.91 1.42
CA GLY A 43 0.38 -5.75 0.40
C GLY A 43 1.79 -6.09 0.86
N ILE A 44 2.07 -6.23 2.17
CA ILE A 44 3.43 -6.53 2.63
C ILE A 44 3.96 -7.88 2.12
N LEU A 45 3.07 -8.85 1.84
CA LEU A 45 3.40 -10.16 1.29
C LEU A 45 2.98 -10.33 -0.18
N ALA A 46 2.49 -9.28 -0.85
CA ALA A 46 1.93 -9.37 -2.20
C ALA A 46 3.01 -9.21 -3.29
N PHE A 47 4.11 -9.97 -3.21
CA PHE A 47 5.30 -9.77 -4.05
C PHE A 47 5.00 -9.83 -5.55
N ASP A 48 4.43 -10.92 -6.04
CA ASP A 48 4.27 -11.18 -7.48
C ASP A 48 3.33 -10.15 -8.13
N VAL A 49 2.19 -9.91 -7.48
CA VAL A 49 1.15 -9.00 -7.98
C VAL A 49 1.64 -7.55 -8.04
N LEU A 50 2.43 -7.12 -7.04
CA LEU A 50 3.02 -5.78 -7.03
C LEU A 50 4.20 -5.66 -8.01
N ASP A 51 4.98 -6.72 -8.20
CA ASP A 51 6.06 -6.75 -9.20
C ASP A 51 5.52 -6.64 -10.63
N ASP A 52 4.44 -7.37 -10.94
CA ASP A 52 3.76 -7.29 -12.23
C ASP A 52 3.30 -5.85 -12.56
N PHE A 53 2.83 -5.11 -11.55
CA PHE A 53 2.41 -3.72 -11.71
C PHE A 53 3.61 -2.77 -11.90
N TYR A 54 4.70 -3.03 -11.19
CA TYR A 54 5.95 -2.30 -11.34
C TYR A 54 6.57 -2.47 -12.73
N VAL A 55 6.67 -3.71 -13.24
CA VAL A 55 7.17 -4.02 -14.59
C VAL A 55 6.36 -3.31 -15.67
N GLN A 56 5.07 -3.10 -15.39
CA GLN A 56 4.13 -2.40 -16.24
C GLN A 56 4.23 -0.85 -16.18
N GLY A 57 5.23 -0.31 -15.46
CA GLY A 57 5.50 1.12 -15.33
C GLY A 57 4.71 1.83 -14.23
N GLY A 58 4.03 1.08 -13.37
CA GLY A 58 3.28 1.62 -12.23
C GLY A 58 4.12 1.72 -10.95
N GLU A 59 3.70 2.59 -10.05
CA GLU A 59 4.32 2.77 -8.73
C GLU A 59 3.41 2.24 -7.62
N VAL A 60 4.02 1.74 -6.53
CA VAL A 60 3.30 1.18 -5.38
C VAL A 60 3.81 1.79 -4.08
N ILE A 61 2.90 2.20 -3.21
CA ILE A 61 3.14 2.47 -1.80
C ILE A 61 2.36 1.43 -0.99
N VAL A 62 3.04 0.77 -0.07
CA VAL A 62 2.43 -0.21 0.84
C VAL A 62 2.27 0.41 2.21
N VAL A 63 1.04 0.44 2.74
CA VAL A 63 0.75 0.76 4.14
C VAL A 63 0.07 -0.45 4.76
N ASP A 64 0.79 -1.12 5.63
CA ASP A 64 0.37 -2.40 6.19
C ASP A 64 0.86 -2.51 7.64
N HIS A 65 0.38 -3.51 8.35
CA HIS A 65 0.85 -3.86 9.69
C HIS A 65 0.96 -5.37 9.91
N HIS A 66 0.73 -6.20 8.88
CA HIS A 66 1.00 -7.63 8.98
C HIS A 66 2.49 -7.90 9.15
N MET A 67 2.80 -9.12 9.59
CA MET A 67 4.18 -9.57 9.78
C MET A 67 4.94 -9.52 8.46
N ALA A 68 6.05 -8.77 8.45
CA ALA A 68 6.90 -8.64 7.28
C ALA A 68 7.94 -9.76 7.23
N GLU A 69 8.29 -10.17 6.02
CA GLU A 69 9.46 -11.00 5.77
C GLU A 69 10.74 -10.15 5.68
N PRO A 70 11.94 -10.75 5.74
CA PRO A 70 13.20 -10.03 5.52
C PRO A 70 13.28 -9.32 4.17
N LYS A 71 12.61 -9.88 3.15
CA LYS A 71 12.47 -9.25 1.83
C LYS A 71 11.19 -8.44 1.81
N LEU A 72 11.26 -7.23 1.24
CA LEU A 72 10.10 -6.36 1.05
C LEU A 72 9.62 -6.40 -0.41
N PRO A 73 8.31 -6.15 -0.67
CA PRO A 73 7.78 -6.06 -2.02
C PRO A 73 8.38 -4.85 -2.76
N LYS A 74 8.37 -4.90 -4.09
CA LYS A 74 8.80 -3.74 -4.89
C LYS A 74 7.77 -2.62 -4.72
N ALA A 75 8.20 -1.58 -4.02
CA ALA A 75 7.40 -0.41 -3.71
C ALA A 75 8.34 0.80 -3.56
N ILE A 76 7.86 1.98 -3.92
CA ILE A 76 8.61 3.23 -3.72
C ILE A 76 8.61 3.65 -2.23
N ALA A 77 7.67 3.13 -1.44
CA ALA A 77 7.66 3.24 0.01
C ALA A 77 6.89 2.08 0.65
N VAL A 78 7.35 1.63 1.82
CA VAL A 78 6.68 0.64 2.66
C VAL A 78 6.59 1.19 4.08
N VAL A 79 5.37 1.46 4.53
CA VAL A 79 5.04 1.86 5.90
C VAL A 79 4.47 0.64 6.60
N ASN A 80 5.31 -0.03 7.39
CA ASN A 80 4.89 -1.17 8.21
C ASN A 80 5.78 -1.27 9.46
N PRO A 81 5.23 -1.11 10.67
CA PRO A 81 6.00 -1.16 11.93
C PRO A 81 6.54 -2.56 12.25
N ASN A 82 6.01 -3.59 11.59
CA ASN A 82 6.40 -4.98 11.78
C ASN A 82 7.53 -5.42 10.82
N ARG A 83 8.19 -4.46 10.17
CA ARG A 83 9.43 -4.69 9.41
C ARG A 83 10.58 -4.98 10.36
N LEU A 84 11.46 -5.91 9.95
CA LEU A 84 12.65 -6.27 10.73
C LEU A 84 13.65 -5.11 10.86
N ASP A 85 13.60 -4.14 9.95
CA ASP A 85 14.47 -2.96 9.94
C ASP A 85 13.78 -1.68 10.45
N ASP A 86 12.58 -1.80 11.02
CA ASP A 86 11.90 -0.67 11.66
C ASP A 86 12.47 -0.37 13.05
N LEU A 87 12.71 0.91 13.33
CA LEU A 87 13.30 1.40 14.59
C LEU A 87 12.33 2.29 15.37
N SER A 88 11.04 2.31 14.99
CA SER A 88 10.09 3.28 15.53
C SER A 88 9.48 2.89 16.87
N ASP A 89 9.80 1.70 17.39
CA ASP A 89 9.17 1.07 18.57
C ASP A 89 7.63 0.97 18.47
N LEU A 90 7.08 1.06 17.25
CA LEU A 90 5.63 1.03 16.98
C LEU A 90 5.10 -0.37 16.66
N TRP A 91 5.84 -1.42 17.02
CA TRP A 91 5.48 -2.82 16.78
C TRP A 91 4.02 -3.11 17.16
N GLU A 92 3.32 -3.93 16.37
CA GLU A 92 1.89 -4.25 16.53
C GLU A 92 0.89 -3.09 16.40
N SER A 93 1.32 -1.88 15.99
CA SER A 93 0.37 -0.80 15.67
C SER A 93 -0.58 -1.23 14.54
N CYS A 94 -1.87 -0.92 14.69
CA CYS A 94 -2.86 -1.22 13.64
C CYS A 94 -2.65 -0.37 12.38
N CYS A 95 -3.14 -0.85 11.23
CA CYS A 95 -3.03 -0.11 9.97
C CYS A 95 -3.64 1.30 10.04
N CYS A 96 -4.75 1.51 10.77
CA CYS A 96 -5.34 2.84 10.94
C CYS A 96 -4.34 3.87 11.49
N ARG A 97 -3.44 3.45 12.41
CA ARG A 97 -2.38 4.31 12.95
C ARG A 97 -1.31 4.61 11.90
N CYS A 98 -0.95 3.62 11.09
CA CYS A 98 -0.01 3.77 9.98
C CYS A 98 -0.56 4.73 8.92
N CYS A 99 -1.82 4.56 8.50
CA CYS A 99 -2.53 5.45 7.58
C CYS A 99 -2.59 6.90 8.10
N PHE A 100 -2.97 7.09 9.36
CA PHE A 100 -3.04 8.42 9.98
C PHE A 100 -1.66 9.09 9.99
N SER A 101 -0.62 8.35 10.38
CA SER A 101 0.75 8.87 10.41
C SER A 101 1.27 9.23 9.02
N PHE A 102 0.99 8.37 8.03
CA PHE A 102 1.30 8.64 6.62
C PHE A 102 0.58 9.91 6.13
N ALA A 103 -0.72 10.04 6.38
CA ALA A 103 -1.50 11.22 6.03
C ALA A 103 -0.95 12.49 6.70
N CYS A 104 -0.72 12.49 8.02
CA CYS A 104 -0.15 13.64 8.71
C CYS A 104 1.22 14.05 8.13
N ARG A 105 2.05 13.09 7.73
CA ARG A 105 3.36 13.38 7.14
C ARG A 105 3.25 13.93 5.72
N THR A 106 2.31 13.48 4.91
CA THR A 106 2.07 14.05 3.57
C THR A 106 1.48 15.45 3.66
N TYR A 107 0.52 15.68 4.56
CA TYR A 107 -0.04 17.02 4.83
C TYR A 107 1.00 18.01 5.34
N SER A 108 1.91 17.60 6.24
CA SER A 108 2.94 18.51 6.78
C SER A 108 4.09 18.84 5.80
N LYS A 109 4.27 18.06 4.74
CA LYS A 109 5.26 18.35 3.68
C LYS A 109 4.71 19.21 2.55
N THR A 110 3.39 19.38 2.50
CA THR A 110 2.69 20.15 1.46
C THR A 110 2.20 21.51 1.95
N SER A 111 2.43 21.84 3.24
CA SER A 111 2.13 23.11 3.90
C SER A 111 3.36 23.98 4.09
#